data_AF-A0A954K6K8-F1
#
_entry.id   AF-A0A954K6K8-F1
#
_cell.length_a   1.000
_cell.length_b   1.000
_cell.length_c   1.000
_cell.angle_alpha   90.00
_cell.angle_beta   90.00
_cell.angle_gamma   90.00
#
_symmetry.space_group_name_H-M   'P 1'
#
loop_
_entity.id
_entity.type
_entity.pdbx_description
1 polymer ?
#
loop_
_entity_poly.entity_id
_entity_poly.type
_entity_poly.pdbx_seq_one_letter_code
_entity_poly.pdbx_strand_id
1 'polypeptide(L)'
;LLLIAVALIPVYMNMIPLAALAAILLVTGLKLASPTLFRQMWSEGRYQFLPFMITLLSIVFTDLLVGILIGLGVSLLFILNSNLRQPIRRIVETHVGGDVLHIELANQVSFLNRAALDKVFNDTAPGTNMLIDASSTDYIDPDILSLIQEFKDKIGPARGITVSLRGFRRKYQLNNEIQFADYSTRDLKDRITPEQVLQILREGNERFYTGNRLSRDLGHQVNATAGEQNPLAVVLSCIDSRVPAELVLDLGIGDIFSVRVAGNVIGNKSLGSIEYGVAVVGVKLVLVLGHTRCGAVTSTVQMMCEHNNAAQVTGCSHLNSIVEEIVPCVDEEACSGLNEMSEEAQELFIDETARRNVYRSVYEITARSEVIRDLVDAGKVMVVGALYDVKSGKMEFLTDSSDAPEHEQTPQA
;
A
#
# COMPACT_ATOMS: atom_id res chain seq x y z
N LEU A 1 53.61 -51.15 -5.47
CA LEU A 1 53.37 -49.95 -6.30
C LEU A 1 53.57 -48.65 -5.51
N LEU A 2 52.86 -48.43 -4.40
CA LEU A 2 53.01 -47.24 -3.53
C LEU A 2 54.43 -47.05 -2.95
N LEU A 3 55.06 -48.11 -2.44
CA LEU A 3 56.44 -48.07 -1.93
C LEU A 3 57.48 -47.72 -3.01
N ILE A 4 57.27 -48.22 -4.24
CA ILE A 4 58.13 -47.92 -5.40
C ILE A 4 57.92 -46.46 -5.86
N ALA A 5 56.67 -46.00 -5.86
CA ALA A 5 56.33 -44.62 -6.18
C ALA A 5 56.93 -43.64 -5.18
N VAL A 6 56.81 -43.89 -3.87
CA VAL A 6 57.41 -43.04 -2.83
C VAL A 6 58.95 -43.05 -2.87
N ALA A 7 59.57 -44.16 -3.26
CA ALA A 7 61.03 -44.24 -3.39
C ALA A 7 61.56 -43.53 -4.65
N LEU A 8 60.82 -43.56 -5.77
CA LEU A 8 61.29 -43.03 -7.07
C LEU A 8 60.81 -41.59 -7.36
N ILE A 9 59.58 -41.23 -6.95
CA ILE A 9 58.99 -39.91 -7.24
C ILE A 9 59.86 -38.74 -6.72
N PRO A 10 60.45 -38.77 -5.51
CA PRO A 10 61.29 -37.66 -5.04
C PRO A 10 62.51 -37.41 -5.91
N VAL A 11 63.11 -38.47 -6.46
CA VAL A 11 64.28 -38.38 -7.36
C VAL A 11 63.90 -37.65 -8.64
N TYR A 12 62.78 -38.02 -9.26
CA TYR A 12 62.30 -37.36 -10.47
C TYR A 12 61.72 -35.96 -10.21
N MET A 13 61.10 -35.72 -9.04
CA MET A 13 60.61 -34.39 -8.64
C MET A 13 61.76 -33.40 -8.48
N ASN A 14 62.89 -33.81 -7.92
CA ASN A 14 64.07 -32.95 -7.77
C ASN A 14 64.77 -32.62 -9.10
N MET A 15 64.45 -33.35 -10.18
CA MET A 15 64.92 -33.05 -11.53
C MET A 15 64.04 -32.03 -12.26
N ILE A 16 62.88 -31.67 -11.72
CA ILE A 16 62.00 -30.67 -12.32
C ILE A 16 62.68 -29.30 -12.19
N PRO A 17 62.93 -28.59 -13.32
CA PRO A 17 63.52 -27.26 -13.27
C PRO A 17 62.67 -26.32 -12.41
N LEU A 18 63.30 -25.54 -11.53
CA LEU A 18 62.61 -24.56 -10.69
C LEU A 18 61.75 -23.59 -11.51
N ALA A 19 62.17 -23.27 -12.74
CA ALA A 19 61.39 -22.46 -13.67
C ALA A 19 60.06 -23.12 -14.08
N ALA A 20 60.05 -24.44 -14.28
CA ALA A 20 58.83 -25.19 -14.60
C ALA A 20 57.88 -25.25 -13.40
N LEU A 21 58.42 -25.43 -12.19
CA LEU A 21 57.63 -25.43 -10.95
C LEU A 21 57.06 -24.03 -10.66
N ALA A 22 57.85 -22.98 -10.86
CA ALA A 22 57.39 -21.59 -10.75
C ALA A 22 56.31 -21.27 -11.80
N ALA A 23 56.46 -21.71 -13.05
CA ALA A 23 55.44 -21.54 -14.08
C ALA A 23 54.13 -22.26 -13.72
N ILE A 24 54.20 -23.48 -13.18
CA ILE A 24 53.03 -24.22 -12.69
C ILE A 24 52.36 -23.47 -11.54
N LEU A 25 53.13 -22.98 -10.55
CA LEU A 25 52.59 -22.20 -9.43
C LEU A 25 51.93 -20.90 -9.89
N LEU A 26 52.51 -20.21 -10.87
CA LEU A 26 51.98 -18.95 -11.40
C LEU A 26 50.69 -19.20 -12.21
N VAL A 27 50.65 -20.23 -13.05
CA VAL A 27 49.46 -20.62 -13.82
C VAL A 27 48.34 -21.12 -12.90
N THR A 28 48.67 -21.93 -11.90
CA THR A 28 47.67 -22.43 -10.92
C THR A 28 47.17 -21.29 -10.04
N GLY A 29 48.05 -20.40 -9.58
CA GLY A 29 47.68 -19.19 -8.84
C GLY A 29 46.76 -18.26 -9.64
N LEU A 30 47.08 -17.97 -10.91
CA LEU A 30 46.24 -17.15 -11.79
C LEU A 30 44.90 -17.81 -12.13
N LYS A 31 44.83 -19.15 -12.22
CA LYS A 31 43.57 -19.86 -12.42
C LYS A 31 42.68 -19.82 -11.18
N LEU A 32 43.26 -19.95 -10.00
CA LEU A 32 42.52 -19.97 -8.73
C LEU A 32 42.10 -18.56 -8.27
N ALA A 33 42.94 -17.55 -8.50
CA ALA A 33 42.68 -16.15 -8.19
C ALA A 33 42.67 -15.30 -9.47
N SER A 34 41.74 -15.62 -10.37
CA SER A 34 41.67 -14.96 -11.68
C SER A 34 41.20 -13.51 -11.57
N PRO A 35 41.67 -12.59 -12.44
CA PRO A 35 41.24 -11.19 -12.44
C PRO A 35 39.71 -11.01 -12.58
N THR A 36 39.04 -11.96 -13.23
CA THR A 36 37.57 -11.97 -13.35
C THR A 36 36.89 -12.18 -12.00
N LEU A 37 37.43 -13.04 -11.12
CA LEU A 37 36.90 -13.27 -9.79
C LEU A 37 36.98 -12.00 -8.92
N PHE A 38 38.10 -11.27 -8.99
CA PHE A 38 38.23 -9.98 -8.27
C PHE A 38 37.20 -8.96 -8.74
N ARG A 39 37.00 -8.86 -10.07
CA ARG A 39 36.03 -7.94 -10.64
C ARG A 39 34.60 -8.30 -10.24
N GLN A 40 34.28 -9.60 -10.19
CA GLN A 40 33.01 -10.11 -9.72
C GLN A 40 32.78 -9.73 -8.25
N MET A 41 33.71 -10.10 -7.35
CA MET A 41 33.58 -9.79 -5.91
C MET A 41 33.47 -8.28 -5.66
N TRP A 42 34.18 -7.46 -6.43
CA TRP A 42 34.06 -6.00 -6.35
C TRP A 42 32.66 -5.51 -6.75
N SER A 43 32.09 -6.08 -7.81
CA SER A 43 30.75 -5.73 -8.30
C SER A 43 29.62 -6.15 -7.35
N GLU A 44 29.81 -7.23 -6.58
CA GLU A 44 28.86 -7.68 -5.55
C GLU A 44 28.90 -6.82 -4.27
N GLY A 45 29.84 -5.87 -4.20
CA GLY A 45 29.87 -4.82 -3.19
C GLY A 45 30.82 -5.08 -2.03
N ARG A 46 30.98 -4.06 -1.19
CA ARG A 46 32.02 -4.02 -0.15
C ARG A 46 31.90 -5.14 0.88
N TYR A 47 30.70 -5.63 1.15
CA TYR A 47 30.46 -6.68 2.15
C TYR A 47 30.94 -8.07 1.72
N GLN A 48 31.06 -8.32 0.42
CA GLN A 48 31.60 -9.59 -0.12
C GLN A 48 33.06 -9.43 -0.51
N PHE A 49 33.43 -8.26 -1.06
CA PHE A 49 34.81 -7.97 -1.44
C PHE A 49 35.80 -7.94 -0.26
N LEU A 50 35.46 -7.31 0.87
CA LEU A 50 36.39 -7.17 2.00
C LEU A 50 36.76 -8.52 2.63
N PRO A 51 35.79 -9.39 3.01
CA PRO A 51 36.12 -10.70 3.55
C PRO A 51 36.93 -11.56 2.56
N PHE A 52 36.60 -11.51 1.28
CA PHE A 52 37.36 -12.17 0.21
C PHE A 52 38.82 -11.72 0.18
N MET A 53 39.07 -10.40 0.14
CA MET A 53 40.43 -9.85 0.12
C MET A 53 41.21 -10.17 1.38
N ILE A 54 40.56 -10.09 2.55
CA ILE A 54 41.20 -10.42 3.83
C ILE A 54 41.60 -11.91 3.85
N THR A 55 40.73 -12.80 3.38
CA THR A 55 41.02 -14.23 3.26
C THR A 55 42.21 -14.47 2.34
N LEU A 56 42.19 -13.85 1.15
CA LEU A 56 43.25 -14.01 0.15
C LEU A 56 44.61 -13.52 0.68
N LEU A 57 44.66 -12.30 1.24
CA LEU A 57 45.89 -11.75 1.80
C LEU A 57 46.38 -12.62 2.97
N SER A 58 45.47 -13.11 3.81
CA SER A 58 45.83 -14.00 4.92
C SER A 58 46.47 -15.29 4.41
N ILE A 59 45.91 -15.93 3.37
CA ILE A 59 46.49 -17.13 2.76
C ILE A 59 47.91 -16.86 2.23
N VAL A 60 48.14 -15.70 1.61
CA VAL A 60 49.43 -15.34 1.01
C VAL A 60 50.51 -15.08 2.07
N PHE A 61 50.15 -14.44 3.20
CA PHE A 61 51.11 -14.04 4.23
C PHE A 61 51.27 -15.04 5.37
N THR A 62 50.35 -15.99 5.51
CA THR A 62 50.43 -17.06 6.50
C THR A 62 50.51 -18.40 5.78
N ASP A 63 49.41 -19.11 5.74
CA ASP A 63 49.27 -20.45 5.18
C ASP A 63 47.79 -20.71 4.91
N LEU A 64 47.52 -21.68 4.03
CA LEU A 64 46.17 -21.93 3.54
C LEU A 64 45.17 -22.18 4.67
N LEU A 65 45.56 -22.95 5.68
CA LEU A 65 44.67 -23.31 6.78
C LEU A 65 44.33 -22.10 7.66
N VAL A 66 45.35 -21.37 8.12
CA VAL A 66 45.16 -20.17 8.95
C VAL A 66 44.41 -19.09 8.19
N GLY A 67 44.74 -18.89 6.91
CA GLY A 67 44.06 -17.91 6.06
C GLY A 67 42.57 -18.21 5.87
N ILE A 68 42.19 -19.48 5.67
CA ILE A 68 40.78 -19.89 5.57
C ILE A 68 40.04 -19.65 6.89
N LEU A 69 40.64 -19.99 8.04
CA LEU A 69 40.00 -19.77 9.35
C LEU A 69 39.75 -18.28 9.62
N ILE A 70 40.73 -17.42 9.32
CA ILE A 70 40.58 -15.96 9.42
C ILE A 70 39.45 -15.49 8.48
N GLY A 71 39.46 -15.95 7.25
CA GLY A 71 38.45 -15.62 6.24
C GLY A 71 37.02 -15.99 6.64
N LEU A 72 36.84 -17.18 7.21
CA LEU A 72 35.56 -17.65 7.71
C LEU A 72 35.09 -16.83 8.92
N GLY A 73 35.99 -16.51 9.85
CA GLY A 73 35.67 -15.67 11.01
C GLY A 73 35.25 -14.25 10.61
N VAL A 74 35.99 -13.62 9.70
CA VAL A 74 35.67 -12.28 9.18
C VAL A 74 34.37 -12.30 8.39
N SER A 75 34.16 -13.30 7.52
CA SER A 75 32.91 -13.43 6.78
C SER A 75 31.71 -13.60 7.70
N LEU A 76 31.83 -14.43 8.74
CA LEU A 76 30.79 -14.61 9.75
C LEU A 76 30.46 -13.30 10.45
N LEU A 77 31.49 -12.53 10.83
CA LEU A 77 31.32 -11.23 11.50
C LEU A 77 30.65 -10.19 10.58
N PHE A 78 31.02 -10.16 9.30
CA PHE A 78 30.40 -9.28 8.30
C PHE A 78 28.95 -9.66 8.02
N ILE A 79 28.64 -10.95 7.87
CA ILE A 79 27.27 -11.44 7.70
C ILE A 79 26.42 -11.09 8.92
N LEU A 80 26.95 -11.33 10.12
CA LEU A 80 26.27 -11.00 11.37
C LEU A 80 25.99 -9.49 11.45
N ASN A 81 27.01 -8.65 11.30
CA ASN A 81 26.85 -7.19 11.35
C ASN A 81 25.91 -6.65 10.25
N SER A 82 25.91 -7.25 9.05
CA SER A 82 24.99 -6.85 7.99
C SER A 82 23.54 -7.22 8.32
N ASN A 83 23.32 -8.41 8.88
CA ASN A 83 21.98 -8.88 9.27
C ASN A 83 21.42 -8.08 10.46
N LEU A 84 22.28 -7.64 11.38
CA LEU A 84 21.89 -6.88 12.56
C LEU A 84 21.45 -5.42 12.30
N ARG A 85 21.70 -4.88 11.10
CA ARG A 85 21.47 -3.46 10.77
C ARG A 85 20.07 -3.13 10.24
N GLN A 86 19.18 -4.10 10.03
CA GLN A 86 17.81 -3.84 9.56
C GLN A 86 16.69 -4.40 10.47
N PRO A 87 16.57 -3.96 11.73
CA PRO A 87 15.67 -4.65 12.67
C PRO A 87 14.27 -4.02 12.84
N ILE A 88 14.05 -2.79 12.37
CA ILE A 88 12.84 -2.02 12.69
C ILE A 88 12.44 -1.20 11.48
N ARG A 89 11.26 -1.47 10.92
CA ARG A 89 10.67 -0.63 9.88
C ARG A 89 9.81 0.44 10.58
N ARG A 90 10.15 1.71 10.35
CA ARG A 90 9.39 2.85 10.86
C ARG A 90 8.47 3.32 9.74
N ILE A 91 7.17 3.33 9.98
CA ILE A 91 6.17 3.84 9.05
C ILE A 91 5.31 4.82 9.82
N VAL A 92 5.14 6.03 9.31
CA VAL A 92 4.11 6.93 9.84
C VAL A 92 2.84 6.62 9.07
N GLU A 93 1.82 6.16 9.79
CA GLU A 93 0.56 5.71 9.25
C GLU A 93 -0.53 6.71 9.62
N THR A 94 -1.06 7.47 8.65
CA THR A 94 -2.23 8.31 8.87
C THR A 94 -3.46 7.42 9.03
N HIS A 95 -3.90 7.25 10.27
CA HIS A 95 -5.15 6.58 10.57
C HIS A 95 -6.30 7.58 10.57
N VAL A 96 -7.51 7.04 10.53
CA VAL A 96 -8.74 7.80 10.59
C VAL A 96 -8.78 8.64 11.88
N GLY A 97 -8.25 8.13 13.01
CA GLY A 97 -8.08 8.85 14.27
C GLY A 97 -6.84 9.76 14.41
N GLY A 98 -6.06 9.96 13.33
CA GLY A 98 -4.84 10.77 13.31
C GLY A 98 -3.56 9.96 13.02
N ASP A 99 -2.41 10.65 12.99
CA ASP A 99 -1.11 10.04 12.71
C ASP A 99 -0.70 9.04 13.79
N VAL A 100 -0.36 7.83 13.36
CA VAL A 100 0.19 6.77 14.21
C VAL A 100 1.61 6.48 13.76
N LEU A 101 2.56 6.62 14.68
CA LEU A 101 3.92 6.14 14.47
C LEU A 101 3.94 4.61 14.61
N HIS A 102 3.93 3.90 13.49
CA HIS A 102 3.97 2.45 13.43
C HIS A 102 5.41 1.94 13.39
N ILE A 103 5.77 1.18 14.41
CA ILE A 103 7.05 0.50 14.59
C ILE A 103 6.82 -0.99 14.37
N GLU A 104 7.15 -1.47 13.17
CA GLU A 104 7.11 -2.89 12.86
C GLU A 104 8.42 -3.56 13.31
N LEU A 105 8.29 -4.53 14.21
CA LEU A 105 9.41 -5.33 14.69
C LEU A 105 9.80 -6.40 13.67
N ALA A 106 11.10 -6.62 13.49
CA ALA A 106 11.59 -7.72 12.66
C ALA A 106 11.12 -9.10 13.18
N ASN A 107 11.24 -10.12 12.32
CA ASN A 107 10.92 -11.50 12.69
C ASN A 107 11.72 -11.97 13.94
N GLN A 108 12.99 -11.59 14.03
CA GLN A 108 13.88 -11.88 15.15
C GLN A 108 14.37 -10.57 15.77
N VAL A 109 13.92 -10.29 17.00
CA VAL A 109 14.35 -9.10 17.75
C VAL A 109 15.28 -9.53 18.87
N SER A 110 16.57 -9.26 18.68
CA SER A 110 17.65 -9.58 19.62
C SER A 110 18.02 -8.39 20.50
N PHE A 111 18.83 -8.62 21.54
CA PHE A 111 19.42 -7.56 22.37
C PHE A 111 20.11 -6.44 21.57
N LEU A 112 20.71 -6.77 20.43
CA LEU A 112 21.44 -5.81 19.58
C LEU A 112 20.52 -4.75 18.96
N ASN A 113 19.20 -4.95 19.03
CA ASN A 113 18.21 -4.00 18.54
C ASN A 113 17.82 -2.94 19.58
N ARG A 114 18.30 -3.07 20.82
CA ARG A 114 18.02 -2.16 21.94
C ARG A 114 18.31 -0.70 21.60
N ALA A 115 19.53 -0.42 21.13
CA ALA A 115 19.94 0.94 20.80
C ALA A 115 19.09 1.57 19.69
N ALA A 116 18.61 0.75 18.74
CA ALA A 116 17.75 1.24 17.67
C ALA A 116 16.35 1.59 18.17
N LEU A 117 15.76 0.76 19.04
CA LEU A 117 14.47 1.02 19.69
C LEU A 117 14.55 2.22 20.64
N ASP A 118 15.57 2.27 21.50
CA ASP A 118 15.82 3.40 22.40
C ASP A 118 15.88 4.72 21.63
N LYS A 119 16.55 4.73 20.48
CA LYS A 119 16.59 5.91 19.61
C LYS A 119 15.21 6.29 19.08
N VAL A 120 14.38 5.34 18.63
CA VAL A 120 13.00 5.65 18.20
C VAL A 120 12.21 6.27 19.36
N PHE A 121 12.25 5.63 20.51
CA PHE A 121 11.52 6.04 21.71
C PHE A 121 11.94 7.44 22.18
N ASN A 122 13.24 7.74 22.11
CA ASN A 122 13.77 9.06 22.46
C ASN A 122 13.41 10.13 21.44
N ASP A 123 13.51 9.84 20.14
CA ASP A 123 13.25 10.78 19.05
C ASP A 123 11.75 11.09 18.87
N THR A 124 10.85 10.32 19.51
CA THR A 124 9.39 10.50 19.37
C THR A 124 8.92 11.78 20.08
N ALA A 125 8.12 12.59 19.39
CA ALA A 125 7.57 13.83 19.93
C ALA A 125 6.44 13.58 20.96
N PRO A 126 6.24 14.50 21.94
CA PRO A 126 5.06 14.48 22.80
C PRO A 126 3.76 14.56 21.99
N GLY A 127 2.71 13.84 22.41
CA GLY A 127 1.41 13.82 21.75
C GLY A 127 1.28 12.78 20.62
N THR A 128 2.33 12.01 20.33
CA THR A 128 2.30 10.96 19.30
C THR A 128 1.54 9.72 19.78
N ASN A 129 0.69 9.16 18.90
CA ASN A 129 0.17 7.80 19.04
C ASN A 129 1.18 6.83 18.43
N MET A 130 1.69 5.88 19.20
CA MET A 130 2.70 4.91 18.76
C MET A 130 2.11 3.50 18.77
N LEU A 131 2.27 2.79 17.65
CA LEU A 131 1.99 1.36 17.53
C LEU A 131 3.29 0.59 17.50
N ILE A 132 3.46 -0.38 18.39
CA ILE A 132 4.54 -1.37 18.30
C ILE A 132 3.92 -2.69 17.86
N ASP A 133 4.25 -3.13 16.65
CA ASP A 133 3.68 -4.33 16.03
C ASP A 133 4.70 -5.48 15.99
N ALA A 134 4.35 -6.57 16.67
CA ALA A 134 5.08 -7.83 16.73
C ALA A 134 4.38 -8.97 15.96
N SER A 135 3.41 -8.66 15.08
CA SER A 135 2.58 -9.68 14.38
C SER A 135 3.40 -10.62 13.51
N SER A 136 4.47 -10.11 12.90
CA SER A 136 5.42 -10.88 12.08
C SER A 136 6.61 -11.42 12.91
N THR A 137 6.61 -11.23 14.23
CA THR A 137 7.74 -11.52 15.12
C THR A 137 7.63 -12.90 15.76
N ASP A 138 8.68 -13.71 15.57
CA ASP A 138 8.80 -15.05 16.13
C ASP A 138 9.43 -15.04 17.53
N TYR A 139 10.48 -14.24 17.69
CA TYR A 139 11.26 -14.14 18.91
C TYR A 139 11.57 -12.70 19.26
N ILE A 140 11.40 -12.37 20.54
CA ILE A 140 11.82 -11.09 21.12
C ILE A 140 12.65 -11.42 22.36
N ASP A 141 13.83 -10.83 22.43
CA ASP A 141 14.72 -10.96 23.57
C ASP A 141 14.10 -10.37 24.85
N PRO A 142 14.28 -11.00 26.02
CA PRO A 142 13.72 -10.51 27.30
C PRO A 142 14.10 -9.06 27.66
N ASP A 143 15.30 -8.61 27.28
CA ASP A 143 15.73 -7.23 27.54
C ASP A 143 14.93 -6.24 26.69
N ILE A 144 14.60 -6.61 25.46
CA ILE A 144 13.78 -5.79 24.57
C ILE A 144 12.32 -5.77 25.03
N LEU A 145 11.79 -6.91 25.49
CA LEU A 145 10.46 -6.97 26.11
C LEU A 145 10.37 -6.03 27.32
N SER A 146 11.39 -6.06 28.18
CA SER A 146 11.46 -5.19 29.36
C SER A 146 11.51 -3.71 28.97
N LEU A 147 12.28 -3.38 27.92
CA LEU A 147 12.34 -2.02 27.38
C LEU A 147 10.98 -1.55 26.84
N ILE A 148 10.30 -2.38 26.04
CA ILE A 148 8.99 -2.07 25.47
C ILE A 148 7.96 -1.89 26.59
N GLN A 149 7.97 -2.76 27.60
CA GLN A 149 7.06 -2.66 28.74
C GLN A 149 7.30 -1.41 29.58
N GLU A 150 8.56 -1.10 29.88
CA GLU A 150 8.92 0.13 30.61
C GLU A 150 8.51 1.37 29.83
N PHE A 151 8.71 1.37 28.51
CA PHE A 151 8.30 2.48 27.67
C PHE A 151 6.77 2.63 27.63
N LYS A 152 6.02 1.53 27.45
CA LYS A 152 4.56 1.54 27.45
C LYS A 152 3.99 2.04 28.79
N ASP A 153 4.47 1.50 29.90
CA ASP A 153 3.83 1.71 31.21
C ASP A 153 4.25 3.00 31.90
N LYS A 154 5.47 3.49 31.62
CA LYS A 154 6.08 4.60 32.38
C LYS A 154 6.51 5.75 31.48
N ILE A 155 7.44 5.50 30.57
CA ILE A 155 8.16 6.58 29.86
C ILE A 155 7.25 7.27 28.84
N GLY A 156 6.52 6.50 28.04
CA GLY A 156 5.59 6.99 27.02
C GLY A 156 4.50 7.89 27.64
N PRO A 157 3.70 7.39 28.59
CA PRO A 157 2.66 8.19 29.26
C PRO A 157 3.21 9.45 29.94
N ALA A 158 4.38 9.36 30.59
CA ALA A 158 5.02 10.51 31.23
C ALA A 158 5.45 11.60 30.21
N ARG A 159 5.66 11.23 28.95
CA ARG A 159 5.98 12.14 27.84
C ARG A 159 4.77 12.51 27.00
N GLY A 160 3.56 12.08 27.39
CA GLY A 160 2.33 12.29 26.61
C GLY A 160 2.29 11.50 25.31
N ILE A 161 2.95 10.34 25.24
CA ILE A 161 2.92 9.42 24.11
C ILE A 161 1.96 8.27 24.46
N THR A 162 0.97 8.04 23.61
CA THR A 162 0.03 6.91 23.75
C THR A 162 0.64 5.69 23.07
N VAL A 163 0.91 4.60 23.80
CA VAL A 163 1.60 3.42 23.27
C VAL A 163 0.65 2.23 23.18
N SER A 164 0.47 1.72 21.97
CA SER A 164 -0.30 0.52 21.68
C SER A 164 0.58 -0.64 21.27
N LEU A 165 0.18 -1.85 21.65
CA LEU A 165 0.90 -3.08 21.32
C LEU A 165 0.00 -3.98 20.46
N ARG A 166 0.58 -4.56 19.40
CA ARG A 166 -0.09 -5.53 18.52
C ARG A 166 0.79 -6.74 18.28
N GLY A 167 0.19 -7.93 18.13
CA GLY A 167 0.89 -9.13 17.68
C GLY A 167 1.82 -9.81 18.70
N PHE A 168 1.91 -9.31 19.94
CA PHE A 168 2.74 -9.94 20.96
C PHE A 168 2.15 -11.29 21.39
N ARG A 169 2.97 -12.33 21.34
CA ARG A 169 2.57 -13.69 21.77
C ARG A 169 2.23 -13.72 23.26
N ARG A 170 1.21 -14.49 23.64
CA ARG A 170 0.75 -14.65 25.04
C ARG A 170 1.89 -14.97 26.03
N LYS A 171 2.91 -15.73 25.61
CA LYS A 171 4.08 -16.08 26.43
C LYS A 171 4.87 -14.86 26.94
N TYR A 172 4.75 -13.72 26.27
CA TYR A 172 5.46 -12.49 26.63
C TYR A 172 4.76 -11.67 27.72
N GLN A 173 3.53 -12.05 28.12
CA GLN A 173 2.76 -11.37 29.17
C GLN A 173 2.53 -9.87 28.91
N LEU A 174 2.59 -9.46 27.64
CA LEU A 174 2.24 -8.13 27.16
C LEU A 174 0.82 -8.15 26.64
N ASN A 175 -0.05 -7.31 27.20
CA ASN A 175 -1.40 -7.14 26.69
C ASN A 175 -1.34 -6.35 25.39
N ASN A 176 -1.76 -7.01 24.30
CA ASN A 176 -2.07 -6.33 23.05
C ASN A 176 -3.28 -5.45 23.28
N GLU A 177 -3.08 -4.15 23.19
CA GLU A 177 -4.10 -3.14 23.43
C GLU A 177 -3.83 -2.01 22.44
N ILE A 178 -4.82 -1.75 21.60
CA ILE A 178 -4.80 -0.64 20.65
C ILE A 178 -5.61 0.48 21.28
N GLN A 179 -4.91 1.51 21.75
CA GLN A 179 -5.46 2.64 22.50
C GLN A 179 -5.85 3.82 21.60
N PHE A 180 -5.61 3.73 20.29
CA PHE A 180 -6.09 4.69 19.29
C PHE A 180 -7.20 4.08 18.43
N ALA A 181 -8.07 4.93 17.91
CA ALA A 181 -9.17 4.49 17.06
C ALA A 181 -8.66 4.13 15.66
N ASP A 182 -8.47 2.83 15.41
CA ASP A 182 -8.18 2.27 14.07
C ASP A 182 -9.40 2.25 13.14
N TYR A 183 -10.52 2.75 13.63
CA TYR A 183 -11.81 2.80 12.98
C TYR A 183 -12.47 4.15 13.28
N SER A 184 -13.43 4.52 12.45
CA SER A 184 -14.17 5.77 12.62
C SER A 184 -15.02 5.76 13.89
N THR A 185 -14.79 6.72 14.78
CA THR A 185 -15.53 6.90 16.04
C THR A 185 -16.44 8.12 15.97
N ARG A 186 -17.43 8.19 16.88
CA ARG A 186 -18.32 9.33 17.00
C ARG A 186 -17.57 10.64 17.28
N ASP A 187 -16.64 10.63 18.22
CA ASP A 187 -15.85 11.81 18.60
C ASP A 187 -15.03 12.35 17.42
N LEU A 188 -14.47 11.45 16.61
CA LEU A 188 -13.75 11.83 15.40
C LEU A 188 -14.70 12.44 14.37
N LYS A 189 -15.81 11.76 14.07
CA LYS A 189 -16.82 12.22 13.12
C LYS A 189 -17.33 13.61 13.48
N ASP A 190 -17.54 13.90 14.77
CA ASP A 190 -18.07 15.19 15.22
C ASP A 190 -17.05 16.35 15.10
N ARG A 191 -15.74 16.04 15.03
CA ARG A 191 -14.66 17.04 14.96
C ARG A 191 -14.05 17.22 13.58
N ILE A 192 -14.12 16.20 12.72
CA ILE A 192 -13.48 16.19 11.41
C ILE A 192 -14.28 16.99 10.37
N THR A 193 -13.57 17.73 9.50
CA THR A 193 -14.19 18.48 8.40
C THR A 193 -14.33 17.64 7.14
N PRO A 194 -15.24 18.00 6.21
CA PRO A 194 -15.35 17.32 4.91
C PRO A 194 -14.03 17.24 4.13
N GLU A 195 -13.22 18.31 4.15
CA GLU A 195 -11.92 18.38 3.49
C GLU A 195 -10.91 17.39 4.10
N GLN A 196 -10.93 17.24 5.43
CA GLN A 196 -10.08 16.27 6.12
C GLN A 196 -10.49 14.84 5.77
N VAL A 197 -11.79 14.54 5.67
CA VAL A 197 -12.26 13.21 5.23
C VAL A 197 -11.81 12.94 3.79
N LEU A 198 -11.95 13.92 2.89
CA LEU A 198 -11.45 13.79 1.52
C LEU A 198 -9.94 13.52 1.47
N GLN A 199 -9.17 14.21 2.31
CA GLN A 199 -7.73 14.00 2.41
C GLN A 199 -7.38 12.58 2.91
N ILE A 200 -8.11 12.05 3.89
CA ILE A 200 -7.95 10.65 4.34
C ILE A 200 -8.18 9.68 3.18
N LEU A 201 -9.20 9.91 2.35
CA LEU A 201 -9.49 9.06 1.19
C LEU A 201 -8.39 9.15 0.12
N ARG A 202 -7.84 10.35 -0.13
CA ARG A 202 -6.70 10.57 -1.03
C ARG A 202 -5.47 9.79 -0.60
N GLU A 203 -5.09 9.93 0.68
CA GLU A 203 -3.95 9.22 1.25
C GLU A 203 -4.17 7.70 1.27
N GLY A 204 -5.42 7.27 1.49
CA GLY A 204 -5.82 5.87 1.37
C GLY A 204 -5.59 5.29 -0.02
N ASN A 205 -5.99 5.99 -1.08
CA ASN A 205 -5.68 5.55 -2.44
C ASN A 205 -4.17 5.58 -2.74
N GLU A 206 -3.45 6.59 -2.26
CA GLU A 206 -1.99 6.65 -2.39
C GLU A 206 -1.29 5.44 -1.78
N ARG A 207 -1.67 5.06 -0.56
CA ARG A 207 -1.18 3.83 0.07
C ARG A 207 -1.51 2.58 -0.73
N PHE A 208 -2.73 2.51 -1.30
CA PHE A 208 -3.14 1.39 -2.12
C PHE A 208 -2.27 1.21 -3.38
N TYR A 209 -2.13 2.24 -4.23
CA TYR A 209 -1.41 2.08 -5.50
C TYR A 209 0.12 2.08 -5.34
N THR A 210 0.65 2.64 -4.25
CA THR A 210 2.09 2.55 -3.92
C THR A 210 2.47 1.26 -3.19
N GLY A 211 1.48 0.46 -2.75
CA GLY A 211 1.69 -0.78 -2.01
C GLY A 211 2.01 -0.61 -0.52
N ASN A 212 1.91 0.60 0.02
CA ASN A 212 2.17 0.94 1.43
C ASN A 212 0.88 0.96 2.27
N ARG A 213 0.09 -0.11 2.19
CA ARG A 213 -1.21 -0.25 2.87
C ARG A 213 -1.08 -0.32 4.38
N LEU A 214 -2.11 0.17 5.09
CA LEU A 214 -2.21 0.08 6.55
C LEU A 214 -2.38 -1.38 7.00
N SER A 215 -1.66 -1.74 8.06
CA SER A 215 -1.91 -2.99 8.76
C SER A 215 -3.14 -2.84 9.65
N ARG A 216 -4.25 -3.48 9.32
CA ARG A 216 -5.52 -3.37 10.09
C ARG A 216 -5.86 -4.67 10.82
N ASP A 217 -6.38 -4.57 12.05
CA ASP A 217 -6.97 -5.70 12.77
C ASP A 217 -8.49 -5.70 12.57
N LEU A 218 -8.94 -6.35 11.50
CA LEU A 218 -10.36 -6.42 11.15
C LEU A 218 -11.20 -7.15 12.22
N GLY A 219 -10.61 -8.12 12.93
CA GLY A 219 -11.30 -8.85 13.99
C GLY A 219 -11.62 -7.94 15.18
N HIS A 220 -10.67 -7.08 15.54
CA HIS A 220 -10.89 -6.03 16.53
C HIS A 220 -11.95 -5.01 16.05
N GLN A 221 -11.87 -4.55 14.80
CA GLN A 221 -12.82 -3.58 14.26
C GLN A 221 -14.26 -4.12 14.24
N VAL A 222 -14.49 -5.40 13.92
CA VAL A 222 -15.82 -6.03 14.01
C VAL A 222 -16.37 -5.92 15.43
N ASN A 223 -15.58 -6.26 16.45
CA ASN A 223 -16.02 -6.19 17.84
C ASN A 223 -16.28 -4.75 18.28
N ALA A 224 -15.44 -3.81 17.84
CA ALA A 224 -15.55 -2.41 18.21
C ALA A 224 -16.74 -1.68 17.55
N THR A 225 -17.11 -2.09 16.33
CA THR A 225 -18.23 -1.51 15.57
C THR A 225 -19.56 -2.26 15.75
N ALA A 226 -19.58 -3.34 16.53
CA ALA A 226 -20.77 -4.18 16.72
C ALA A 226 -21.94 -3.44 17.39
N GLY A 227 -21.66 -2.48 18.27
CA GLY A 227 -22.68 -1.72 18.99
C GLY A 227 -23.19 -0.49 18.25
N GLU A 228 -22.30 0.23 17.57
CA GLU A 228 -22.60 1.49 16.88
C GLU A 228 -21.61 1.70 15.72
N GLN A 229 -22.08 2.26 14.61
CA GLN A 229 -21.27 2.60 13.43
C GLN A 229 -21.18 4.12 13.27
N ASN A 230 -19.98 4.61 12.95
CA ASN A 230 -19.72 6.04 12.77
C ASN A 230 -18.91 6.33 11.50
N PRO A 231 -19.40 5.91 10.31
CA PRO A 231 -18.69 6.15 9.06
C PRO A 231 -18.50 7.64 8.80
N LEU A 232 -17.40 7.96 8.12
CA LEU A 232 -17.04 9.33 7.76
C LEU A 232 -17.58 9.75 6.40
N ALA A 233 -17.80 8.79 5.50
CA ALA A 233 -18.26 9.06 4.15
C ALA A 233 -19.30 8.03 3.68
N VAL A 234 -20.11 8.44 2.70
CA VAL A 234 -20.81 7.53 1.80
C VAL A 234 -20.02 7.48 0.49
N VAL A 235 -19.66 6.28 0.03
CA VAL A 235 -19.03 6.10 -1.28
C VAL A 235 -20.02 5.40 -2.20
N LEU A 236 -20.45 6.10 -3.26
CA LEU A 236 -21.19 5.53 -4.36
C LEU A 236 -20.20 5.04 -5.42
N SER A 237 -20.08 3.73 -5.62
CA SER A 237 -19.16 3.15 -6.59
C SER A 237 -19.81 2.15 -7.54
N CYS A 238 -19.08 1.76 -8.58
CA CYS A 238 -19.53 0.74 -9.50
C CYS A 238 -19.58 -0.66 -8.85
N ILE A 239 -20.45 -1.54 -9.36
CA ILE A 239 -20.44 -2.98 -9.04
C ILE A 239 -19.17 -3.69 -9.55
N ASP A 240 -18.36 -3.03 -10.38
CA ASP A 240 -17.13 -3.58 -10.94
C ASP A 240 -16.26 -4.25 -9.87
N SER A 241 -15.98 -5.54 -10.06
CA SER A 241 -15.23 -6.36 -9.12
C SER A 241 -13.80 -5.88 -8.86
N ARG A 242 -13.27 -5.01 -9.72
CA ARG A 242 -11.92 -4.43 -9.64
C ARG A 242 -11.88 -3.15 -8.79
N VAL A 243 -13.03 -2.60 -8.42
CA VAL A 243 -13.15 -1.32 -7.69
C VAL A 243 -13.93 -1.46 -6.36
N PRO A 244 -13.55 -2.37 -5.45
CA PRO A 244 -14.08 -2.36 -4.08
C PRO A 244 -13.56 -1.13 -3.32
N ALA A 245 -14.46 -0.21 -2.98
CA ALA A 245 -14.14 1.10 -2.41
C ALA A 245 -13.25 1.01 -1.17
N GLU A 246 -13.57 0.09 -0.26
CA GLU A 246 -12.85 -0.13 0.99
C GLU A 246 -11.39 -0.53 0.74
N LEU A 247 -11.10 -1.30 -0.31
CA LEU A 247 -9.74 -1.72 -0.60
C LEU A 247 -8.96 -0.65 -1.36
N VAL A 248 -9.55 -0.05 -2.40
CA VAL A 248 -8.86 0.93 -3.26
C VAL A 248 -8.63 2.27 -2.57
N LEU A 249 -9.32 2.51 -1.44
CA LEU A 249 -9.12 3.64 -0.53
C LEU A 249 -8.43 3.22 0.78
N ASP A 250 -7.98 1.97 0.91
CA ASP A 250 -7.29 1.44 2.10
C ASP A 250 -8.01 1.72 3.44
N LEU A 251 -9.31 1.48 3.47
CA LEU A 251 -10.24 1.71 4.59
C LEU A 251 -10.51 0.42 5.40
N GLY A 252 -10.97 0.60 6.64
CA GLY A 252 -11.39 -0.47 7.53
C GLY A 252 -12.90 -0.68 7.60
N ILE A 253 -13.31 -1.58 8.50
CA ILE A 253 -14.73 -1.87 8.76
C ILE A 253 -15.35 -0.69 9.52
N GLY A 254 -16.48 -0.19 9.02
CA GLY A 254 -17.23 0.91 9.62
C GLY A 254 -16.74 2.31 9.25
N ASP A 255 -15.72 2.43 8.39
CA ASP A 255 -15.17 3.73 7.98
C ASP A 255 -16.05 4.46 6.95
N ILE A 256 -16.75 3.70 6.10
CA ILE A 256 -17.65 4.24 5.08
C ILE A 256 -18.95 3.45 4.99
N PHE A 257 -19.99 4.11 4.49
CA PHE A 257 -21.11 3.43 3.84
C PHE A 257 -20.79 3.21 2.37
N SER A 258 -20.92 1.97 1.91
CA SER A 258 -20.60 1.56 0.53
C SER A 258 -21.88 1.30 -0.24
N VAL A 259 -22.20 2.16 -1.20
CA VAL A 259 -23.34 2.01 -2.12
C VAL A 259 -22.80 1.59 -3.47
N ARG A 260 -23.13 0.40 -3.93
CA ARG A 260 -22.58 -0.16 -5.18
C ARG A 260 -23.66 -0.43 -6.21
N VAL A 261 -23.60 0.26 -7.34
CA VAL A 261 -24.56 0.12 -8.46
C VAL A 261 -23.77 0.14 -9.78
N ALA A 262 -24.17 -0.65 -10.77
CA ALA A 262 -23.55 -0.62 -12.10
C ALA A 262 -23.52 0.80 -12.68
N GLY A 263 -22.34 1.23 -13.15
CA GLY A 263 -22.13 2.58 -13.66
C GLY A 263 -22.23 3.68 -12.60
N ASN A 264 -22.23 3.34 -11.30
CA ASN A 264 -22.34 4.29 -10.18
C ASN A 264 -23.47 5.32 -10.37
N VAL A 265 -24.60 4.88 -10.93
CA VAL A 265 -25.75 5.72 -11.29
C VAL A 265 -26.62 6.10 -10.09
N ILE A 266 -27.34 7.23 -10.20
CA ILE A 266 -28.21 7.77 -9.15
C ILE A 266 -29.69 7.41 -9.42
N GLY A 267 -30.14 6.32 -8.79
CA GLY A 267 -31.56 5.97 -8.71
C GLY A 267 -32.16 6.31 -7.33
N ASN A 268 -33.48 6.15 -7.18
CA ASN A 268 -34.18 6.47 -5.92
C ASN A 268 -33.62 5.71 -4.71
N LYS A 269 -33.19 4.45 -4.89
CA LYS A 269 -32.64 3.64 -3.80
C LYS A 269 -31.22 4.03 -3.43
N SER A 270 -30.37 4.37 -4.40
CA SER A 270 -29.01 4.84 -4.09
C SER A 270 -29.06 6.22 -3.46
N LEU A 271 -29.90 7.13 -3.97
CA LEU A 271 -30.11 8.45 -3.37
C LEU A 271 -30.63 8.34 -1.93
N GLY A 272 -31.68 7.54 -1.68
CA GLY A 272 -32.19 7.35 -0.31
C GLY A 272 -31.16 6.72 0.64
N SER A 273 -30.24 5.88 0.15
CA SER A 273 -29.14 5.35 0.96
C SER A 273 -28.11 6.44 1.30
N ILE A 274 -27.83 7.34 0.36
CA ILE A 274 -26.96 8.50 0.58
C ILE A 274 -27.61 9.47 1.59
N GLU A 275 -28.90 9.76 1.44
CA GLU A 275 -29.66 10.59 2.39
C GLU A 275 -29.64 10.00 3.80
N TYR A 276 -29.76 8.68 3.95
CA TYR A 276 -29.63 8.05 5.26
C TYR A 276 -28.24 8.30 5.86
N GLY A 277 -27.17 8.09 5.10
CA GLY A 277 -25.80 8.35 5.57
C GLY A 277 -25.58 9.82 5.95
N VAL A 278 -26.09 10.74 5.14
CA VAL A 278 -25.91 12.19 5.32
C VAL A 278 -26.79 12.74 6.44
N ALA A 279 -28.10 12.51 6.38
CA ALA A 279 -29.07 13.15 7.26
C ALA A 279 -29.28 12.41 8.59
N VAL A 280 -29.20 11.08 8.61
CA VAL A 280 -29.43 10.26 9.81
C VAL A 280 -28.13 10.01 10.56
N VAL A 281 -27.08 9.60 9.86
CA VAL A 281 -25.80 9.23 10.49
C VAL A 281 -24.84 10.41 10.59
N GLY A 282 -24.94 11.39 9.69
CA GLY A 282 -24.11 12.60 9.72
C GLY A 282 -22.70 12.41 9.19
N VAL A 283 -22.54 11.64 8.10
CA VAL A 283 -21.25 11.56 7.38
C VAL A 283 -20.81 12.96 6.91
N LYS A 284 -19.51 13.16 6.66
CA LYS A 284 -18.97 14.45 6.22
C LYS A 284 -18.72 14.52 4.72
N LEU A 285 -18.70 13.39 4.04
CA LEU A 285 -18.36 13.32 2.61
C LEU A 285 -19.28 12.34 1.88
N VAL A 286 -19.66 12.70 0.66
CA VAL A 286 -20.22 11.78 -0.34
C VAL A 286 -19.24 11.73 -1.50
N LEU A 287 -18.65 10.57 -1.76
CA LEU A 287 -17.73 10.35 -2.88
C LEU A 287 -18.45 9.54 -3.96
N VAL A 288 -18.56 10.09 -5.18
CA VAL A 288 -18.97 9.36 -6.37
C VAL A 288 -17.73 8.81 -7.06
N LEU A 289 -17.55 7.50 -7.02
CA LEU A 289 -16.37 6.80 -7.52
C LEU A 289 -16.68 6.08 -8.84
N GLY A 290 -16.34 6.72 -9.95
CA GLY A 290 -16.28 6.09 -11.27
C GLY A 290 -14.95 5.40 -11.52
N HIS A 291 -14.83 4.74 -12.68
CA HIS A 291 -13.58 4.11 -13.07
C HIS A 291 -13.44 3.99 -14.59
N THR A 292 -12.19 3.87 -15.04
CA THR A 292 -11.87 3.59 -16.44
C THR A 292 -12.34 2.19 -16.85
N ARG A 293 -12.63 2.00 -18.14
CA ARG A 293 -13.13 0.74 -18.73
C ARG A 293 -14.37 0.21 -18.03
N CYS A 294 -15.33 1.11 -17.75
CA CYS A 294 -16.58 0.78 -17.09
C CYS A 294 -17.55 0.06 -18.03
N GLY A 295 -17.86 -1.20 -17.74
CA GLY A 295 -18.71 -2.02 -18.60
C GLY A 295 -20.11 -1.45 -18.84
N ALA A 296 -20.72 -0.82 -17.81
CA ALA A 296 -22.04 -0.20 -17.97
C ALA A 296 -21.99 1.01 -18.92
N VAL A 297 -20.93 1.80 -18.84
CA VAL A 297 -20.69 2.95 -19.74
C VAL A 297 -20.36 2.45 -21.14
N THR A 298 -19.47 1.47 -21.30
CA THR A 298 -19.14 0.85 -22.59
C THR A 298 -20.39 0.35 -23.30
N SER A 299 -21.23 -0.44 -22.61
CA SER A 299 -22.47 -0.95 -23.21
C SER A 299 -23.42 0.16 -23.61
N THR A 300 -23.55 1.22 -22.80
CA THR A 300 -24.41 2.35 -23.12
C THR A 300 -23.91 3.13 -24.35
N VAL A 301 -22.60 3.40 -24.42
CA VAL A 301 -21.96 4.04 -25.57
C VAL A 301 -22.17 3.22 -26.84
N GLN A 302 -21.88 1.92 -26.81
CA GLN A 302 -22.06 1.03 -27.96
C GLN A 302 -23.51 1.02 -28.45
N MET A 303 -24.47 0.89 -27.53
CA MET A 303 -25.88 0.89 -27.87
C MET A 303 -26.35 2.22 -28.50
N MET A 304 -25.92 3.35 -27.95
CA MET A 304 -26.27 4.67 -28.47
C MET A 304 -25.68 4.90 -29.86
N CYS A 305 -24.39 4.60 -30.04
CA CYS A 305 -23.72 4.83 -31.32
C CYS A 305 -24.13 3.85 -32.43
N GLU A 306 -24.61 2.65 -32.07
CA GLU A 306 -25.14 1.67 -33.04
C GLU A 306 -26.66 1.79 -33.26
N HIS A 307 -27.34 2.75 -32.61
CA HIS A 307 -28.80 2.93 -32.62
C HIS A 307 -29.59 1.67 -32.19
N ASN A 308 -29.03 0.88 -31.27
CA ASN A 308 -29.63 -0.34 -30.76
C ASN A 308 -30.30 -0.11 -29.40
N ASN A 309 -31.46 -0.74 -29.15
CA ASN A 309 -32.16 -0.61 -27.87
C ASN A 309 -31.61 -1.58 -26.81
N ALA A 310 -31.45 -1.12 -25.56
CA ALA A 310 -30.97 -1.89 -24.39
C ALA A 310 -31.65 -3.25 -24.24
N ALA A 311 -32.98 -3.26 -24.35
CA ALA A 311 -33.78 -4.46 -24.18
C ALA A 311 -33.61 -5.45 -25.36
N GLN A 312 -33.31 -4.95 -26.56
CA GLN A 312 -33.08 -5.75 -27.75
C GLN A 312 -31.67 -6.36 -27.78
N VAL A 313 -30.66 -5.65 -27.29
CA VAL A 313 -29.25 -6.11 -27.27
C VAL A 313 -28.98 -7.09 -26.13
N THR A 314 -29.51 -6.80 -24.94
CA THR A 314 -29.15 -7.56 -23.72
C THR A 314 -30.18 -8.60 -23.30
N GLY A 315 -31.42 -8.50 -23.82
CA GLY A 315 -32.55 -9.31 -23.36
C GLY A 315 -32.95 -9.07 -21.90
N CYS A 316 -32.35 -8.08 -21.22
CA CYS A 316 -32.53 -7.83 -19.79
C CYS A 316 -33.43 -6.62 -19.57
N SER A 317 -34.60 -6.83 -18.96
CA SER A 317 -35.59 -5.78 -18.71
C SER A 317 -35.13 -4.68 -17.75
N HIS A 318 -34.25 -5.01 -16.79
CA HIS A 318 -33.83 -4.07 -15.75
C HIS A 318 -32.58 -3.25 -16.11
N LEU A 319 -31.81 -3.67 -17.12
CA LEU A 319 -30.62 -2.92 -17.54
C LEU A 319 -30.97 -1.54 -18.10
N ASN A 320 -32.18 -1.38 -18.64
CA ASN A 320 -32.67 -0.10 -19.12
C ASN A 320 -32.62 1.00 -18.06
N SER A 321 -32.89 0.66 -16.79
CA SER A 321 -32.82 1.62 -15.67
C SER A 321 -31.41 2.13 -15.36
N ILE A 322 -30.36 1.43 -15.80
CA ILE A 322 -28.97 1.88 -15.69
C ILE A 322 -28.58 2.68 -16.95
N VAL A 323 -28.97 2.17 -18.11
CA VAL A 323 -28.68 2.80 -19.41
C VAL A 323 -29.28 4.19 -19.48
N GLU A 324 -30.56 4.36 -19.11
CA GLU A 324 -31.24 5.67 -19.14
C GLU A 324 -30.55 6.73 -18.28
N GLU A 325 -29.90 6.34 -17.18
CA GLU A 325 -29.14 7.24 -16.33
C GLU A 325 -27.79 7.64 -16.96
N ILE A 326 -27.20 6.77 -17.79
CA ILE A 326 -25.90 7.02 -18.44
C ILE A 326 -26.06 7.73 -19.79
N VAL A 327 -27.16 7.50 -20.52
CA VAL A 327 -27.38 8.00 -21.89
C VAL A 327 -27.09 9.50 -22.04
N PRO A 328 -27.58 10.40 -21.17
CA PRO A 328 -27.30 11.83 -21.31
C PRO A 328 -25.84 12.25 -21.05
N CYS A 329 -24.97 11.31 -20.65
CA CYS A 329 -23.53 11.54 -20.52
C CYS A 329 -22.75 11.20 -21.80
N VAL A 330 -23.40 10.54 -22.77
CA VAL A 330 -22.82 10.16 -24.07
C VAL A 330 -22.90 11.36 -25.01
N ASP A 331 -21.76 11.71 -25.62
CA ASP A 331 -21.69 12.73 -26.66
C ASP A 331 -22.17 12.13 -28.00
N GLU A 332 -23.34 12.57 -28.45
CA GLU A 332 -23.98 12.07 -29.67
C GLU A 332 -23.21 12.45 -30.95
N GLU A 333 -22.53 13.60 -30.98
CA GLU A 333 -21.77 14.03 -32.16
C GLU A 333 -20.55 13.14 -32.35
N ALA A 334 -19.87 12.83 -31.25
CA ALA A 334 -18.72 11.93 -31.22
C ALA A 334 -19.08 10.47 -31.55
N CYS A 335 -20.34 10.06 -31.37
CA CYS A 335 -20.80 8.71 -31.72
C CYS A 335 -20.71 8.43 -33.24
N SER A 336 -20.84 9.45 -34.08
CA SER A 336 -20.86 9.28 -35.55
C SER A 336 -19.57 8.68 -36.13
N GLY A 337 -18.45 8.80 -35.42
CA GLY A 337 -17.14 8.29 -35.82
C GLY A 337 -16.63 7.09 -35.01
N LEU A 338 -17.40 6.54 -34.05
CA LEU A 338 -16.88 5.56 -33.08
C LEU A 338 -16.23 4.34 -33.77
N ASN A 339 -16.86 3.80 -34.82
CA ASN A 339 -16.37 2.64 -35.56
C ASN A 339 -15.14 2.93 -36.43
N GLU A 340 -14.81 4.20 -36.67
CA GLU A 340 -13.64 4.63 -37.45
C GLU A 340 -12.44 4.96 -36.55
N MET A 341 -12.66 5.05 -35.24
CA MET A 341 -11.63 5.32 -34.24
C MET A 341 -10.73 4.10 -33.99
N SER A 342 -9.48 4.34 -33.58
CA SER A 342 -8.63 3.27 -33.06
C SER A 342 -9.18 2.74 -31.72
N GLU A 343 -8.78 1.54 -31.32
CA GLU A 343 -9.17 0.95 -30.04
C GLU A 343 -8.81 1.87 -28.86
N GLU A 344 -7.64 2.53 -28.89
CA GLU A 344 -7.23 3.46 -27.85
C GLU A 344 -8.11 4.71 -27.80
N ALA A 345 -8.54 5.22 -28.96
CA ALA A 345 -9.40 6.38 -29.03
C ALA A 345 -10.83 6.06 -28.57
N GLN A 346 -11.34 4.85 -28.86
CA GLN A 346 -12.62 4.37 -28.33
C GLN A 346 -12.57 4.22 -26.80
N GLU A 347 -11.47 3.66 -26.27
CA GLU A 347 -11.29 3.52 -24.82
C GLU A 347 -11.27 4.89 -24.13
N LEU A 348 -10.55 5.87 -24.68
CA LEU A 348 -10.52 7.24 -24.17
C LEU A 348 -11.90 7.89 -24.18
N PHE A 349 -12.68 7.68 -25.25
CA PHE A 349 -14.05 8.20 -25.35
C PHE A 349 -14.98 7.61 -24.27
N ILE A 350 -14.87 6.30 -24.03
CA ILE A 350 -15.62 5.61 -22.97
C ILE A 350 -15.22 6.13 -21.60
N ASP A 351 -13.91 6.31 -21.35
CA ASP A 351 -13.41 6.81 -20.07
C ASP A 351 -13.83 8.28 -19.82
N GLU A 352 -13.88 9.10 -20.87
CA GLU A 352 -14.41 10.47 -20.78
C GLU A 352 -15.92 10.48 -20.52
N THR A 353 -16.67 9.56 -21.14
CA THR A 353 -18.09 9.36 -20.83
C THR A 353 -18.28 8.93 -19.38
N ALA A 354 -17.40 8.06 -18.85
CA ALA A 354 -17.42 7.67 -17.45
C ALA A 354 -17.15 8.85 -16.51
N ARG A 355 -16.22 9.74 -16.87
CA ARG A 355 -15.95 11.00 -16.15
C ARG A 355 -17.17 11.92 -16.15
N ARG A 356 -17.82 12.15 -17.29
CA ARG A 356 -19.08 12.92 -17.39
C ARG A 356 -20.18 12.31 -16.52
N ASN A 357 -20.29 10.99 -16.51
CA ASN A 357 -21.25 10.29 -15.65
C ASN A 357 -20.98 10.49 -14.15
N VAL A 358 -19.72 10.58 -13.72
CA VAL A 358 -19.37 10.95 -12.34
C VAL A 358 -19.82 12.39 -12.03
N TYR A 359 -19.50 13.36 -12.89
CA TYR A 359 -19.93 14.75 -12.70
C TYR A 359 -21.45 14.87 -12.62
N ARG A 360 -22.15 14.23 -13.56
CA ARG A 360 -23.60 14.22 -13.55
C ARG A 360 -24.15 13.58 -12.28
N SER A 361 -23.60 12.46 -11.84
CA SER A 361 -24.05 11.82 -10.60
C SER A 361 -23.84 12.71 -9.37
N VAL A 362 -22.73 13.44 -9.29
CA VAL A 362 -22.50 14.46 -8.25
C VAL A 362 -23.56 15.57 -8.30
N TYR A 363 -23.85 16.08 -9.50
CA TYR A 363 -24.90 17.07 -9.72
C TYR A 363 -26.28 16.54 -9.32
N GLU A 364 -26.68 15.34 -9.77
CA GLU A 364 -27.98 14.73 -9.50
C GLU A 364 -28.22 14.52 -8.00
N ILE A 365 -27.19 14.17 -7.22
CA ILE A 365 -27.29 14.05 -5.75
C ILE A 365 -27.76 15.37 -5.13
N THR A 366 -27.13 16.50 -5.51
CA THR A 366 -27.43 17.82 -4.94
C THR A 366 -28.68 18.46 -5.56
N ALA A 367 -28.98 18.15 -6.82
CA ALA A 367 -30.18 18.63 -7.50
C ALA A 367 -31.45 17.96 -6.94
N ARG A 368 -31.43 16.64 -6.76
CA ARG A 368 -32.61 15.84 -6.38
C ARG A 368 -32.85 15.76 -4.87
N SER A 369 -31.84 15.99 -4.03
CA SER A 369 -31.99 15.98 -2.57
C SER A 369 -31.79 17.36 -1.97
N GLU A 370 -32.89 17.98 -1.53
CA GLU A 370 -32.87 19.26 -0.81
C GLU A 370 -32.05 19.17 0.48
N VAL A 371 -32.20 18.07 1.22
CA VAL A 371 -31.48 17.87 2.50
C VAL A 371 -29.97 17.82 2.29
N ILE A 372 -29.49 17.12 1.24
CA ILE A 372 -28.05 17.06 0.96
C ILE A 372 -27.55 18.43 0.50
N ARG A 373 -28.29 19.10 -0.39
CA ARG A 373 -27.94 20.44 -0.89
C ARG A 373 -27.79 21.45 0.24
N ASP A 374 -28.77 21.53 1.16
CA ASP A 374 -28.72 22.45 2.30
C ASP A 374 -27.50 22.21 3.20
N LEU A 375 -27.10 20.94 3.38
CA LEU A 375 -25.92 20.58 4.17
C LEU A 375 -24.60 20.89 3.46
N VAL A 376 -24.59 20.80 2.13
CA VAL A 376 -23.46 21.24 1.28
C VAL A 376 -23.31 22.76 1.33
N ASP A 377 -24.39 23.50 1.15
CA ASP A 377 -24.40 24.96 1.20
C ASP A 377 -23.99 25.48 2.59
N ALA A 378 -24.32 24.74 3.64
CA ALA A 378 -23.89 25.02 5.02
C ALA A 378 -22.44 24.58 5.33
N GLY A 379 -21.72 23.99 4.37
CA GLY A 379 -20.34 23.50 4.54
C GLY A 379 -20.20 22.33 5.52
N LYS A 380 -21.30 21.61 5.82
CA LYS A 380 -21.31 20.49 6.77
C LYS A 380 -20.97 19.16 6.11
N VAL A 381 -21.25 19.04 4.82
CA VAL A 381 -21.00 17.86 4.00
C VAL A 381 -20.43 18.32 2.66
N MET A 382 -19.57 17.52 2.05
CA MET A 382 -19.08 17.75 0.69
C MET A 382 -19.51 16.60 -0.21
N VAL A 383 -19.87 16.88 -1.47
CA VAL A 383 -20.14 15.86 -2.50
C VAL A 383 -19.09 16.03 -3.59
N VAL A 384 -18.30 15.00 -3.85
CA VAL A 384 -17.18 15.06 -4.81
C VAL A 384 -17.16 13.85 -5.72
N GLY A 385 -16.62 14.03 -6.93
CA GLY A 385 -16.36 12.96 -7.87
C GLY A 385 -14.94 12.43 -7.76
N ALA A 386 -14.73 11.18 -8.18
CA ALA A 386 -13.41 10.65 -8.48
C ALA A 386 -13.47 9.61 -9.60
N LEU A 387 -12.39 9.51 -10.36
CA LEU A 387 -12.19 8.51 -11.40
C LEU A 387 -11.00 7.61 -11.06
N TYR A 388 -11.26 6.33 -10.86
CA TYR A 388 -10.23 5.33 -10.60
C TYR A 388 -9.72 4.69 -11.89
N ASP A 389 -8.41 4.72 -12.12
CA ASP A 389 -7.79 4.00 -13.23
C ASP A 389 -7.53 2.54 -12.84
N VAL A 390 -8.27 1.61 -13.47
CA VAL A 390 -8.17 0.18 -13.19
C VAL A 390 -6.82 -0.43 -13.56
N LYS A 391 -6.01 0.24 -14.38
CA LYS A 391 -4.68 -0.23 -14.80
C LYS A 391 -3.59 0.18 -13.82
N SER A 392 -3.59 1.43 -13.37
CA SER A 392 -2.56 1.96 -12.46
C SER A 392 -2.92 1.85 -10.98
N GLY A 393 -4.21 1.77 -10.66
CA GLY A 393 -4.72 1.88 -9.28
C GLY A 393 -4.80 3.31 -8.75
N LYS A 394 -4.40 4.31 -9.56
CA LYS A 394 -4.45 5.72 -9.18
C LYS A 394 -5.86 6.27 -9.32
N MET A 395 -6.26 7.10 -8.37
CA MET A 395 -7.53 7.82 -8.37
C MET A 395 -7.31 9.31 -8.66
N GLU A 396 -8.05 9.85 -9.62
CA GLU A 396 -8.17 11.27 -9.90
C GLU A 396 -9.40 11.82 -9.16
N PHE A 397 -9.21 12.77 -8.24
CA PHE A 397 -10.31 13.40 -7.51
C PHE A 397 -10.76 14.66 -8.25
N LEU A 398 -12.03 14.70 -8.63
CA LEU A 398 -12.64 15.72 -9.47
C LEU A 398 -13.26 16.82 -8.57
N THR A 399 -12.39 17.64 -7.97
CA THR A 399 -12.79 18.64 -6.96
C THR A 399 -12.93 20.07 -7.48
N ASP A 400 -12.43 20.36 -8.68
CA ASP A 400 -12.43 21.72 -9.22
C ASP A 400 -13.55 21.92 -10.24
N SER A 401 -14.31 23.00 -10.07
CA SER A 401 -15.37 23.42 -11.00
C SER A 401 -14.83 23.83 -12.38
N SER A 402 -13.51 23.90 -12.57
CA SER A 402 -12.85 24.13 -13.86
C SER A 402 -12.78 22.90 -14.75
N ASP A 403 -12.99 21.70 -14.19
CA ASP A 403 -12.89 20.43 -14.92
C ASP A 403 -14.26 19.86 -15.33
N ALA A 404 -15.34 20.58 -15.02
CA ALA A 404 -16.68 20.26 -15.51
C ALA A 404 -16.82 20.74 -16.96
N PRO A 405 -17.19 19.88 -17.92
CA PRO A 405 -17.52 20.34 -19.27
C PRO A 405 -18.67 21.35 -19.18
N GLU A 406 -18.55 22.48 -19.89
CA GLU A 406 -19.59 23.51 -19.97
C GLU A 406 -20.91 22.84 -20.40
N HIS A 407 -21.87 22.73 -19.48
CA HIS A 407 -23.21 22.29 -19.83
C HIS A 407 -23.84 23.36 -20.73
N GLU A 408 -23.96 23.05 -22.03
CA GLU A 408 -24.88 23.76 -22.90
C GLU A 408 -26.29 23.69 -22.29
N GLN A 409 -26.82 24.86 -21.97
CA GLN A 409 -28.15 25.03 -21.41
C GLN A 409 -29.17 24.42 -22.37
N THR A 410 -29.79 23.32 -21.96
CA THR A 410 -30.94 22.77 -22.68
C THR A 410 -32.06 23.82 -22.65
N PRO A 411 -32.67 24.18 -23.79
CA PRO A 411 -33.71 25.20 -23.82
C PRO A 411 -34.93 24.71 -23.02
N GLN A 412 -35.42 25.55 -22.10
CA GLN A 412 -36.71 25.35 -21.45
C GLN A 412 -37.80 25.21 -22.50
N ALA A 413 -38.58 24.11 -22.44
CA ALA A 413 -39.84 23.94 -23.15
C ALA A 413 -41.01 24.27 -22.23
#